data_AF-A0A8H5M2J8-F1
#
_entry.id   AF-A0A8H5M2J8-F1
#
_cell.length_a   1.000
_cell.length_b   1.000
_cell.length_c   1.000
_cell.angle_alpha   90.00
_cell.angle_beta   90.00
_cell.angle_gamma   90.00
#
_symmetry.space_group_name_H-M   'P 1'
#
loop_
_entity.id
_entity.type
_entity.pdbx_description
1 polymer ?
#
loop_
_entity_poly.entity_id
_entity_poly.type
_entity_poly.pdbx_seq_one_letter_code
_entity_poly.pdbx_strand_id
1 'polypeptide(L)'
;MTSASAALPAYQLFPENRQLEGNSNFIYFADHIFNFARGSGLGGYLDGTIIRPAPNALPAVIAAGAGAAPVVVVATVINSTTPSVAEWDLRDGRLAAIIYANVKDPRAVGLETTDPAHTMWTKLHSKFNKQTSVTQTMAQKRIEAHIFTKNARFDTYFDTLNRLRSEANAVGCSISDGDLLSTFFASLPETCLWVIQKYVGCDYDTVSNGLVEYQLHKDLIENKGKAPNTSPIVPTALAANTLQTDARPPLICHNCKHRGHSKPRCYAPGGGLEGQAPAGWIPPRPAGRFTTAAATSDNTPPGLPHPPPHPLLCPPYTTLAPTLKVRPILLSRALLLIVSILDIEGKLLAF
;
A
#
# COMPACT_ATOMS: atom_id res chain seq x y z
N MET A 1 23.53 29.88 38.27
CA MET A 1 23.35 29.62 36.83
C MET A 1 24.18 28.38 36.49
N THR A 2 23.54 27.21 36.48
CA THR A 2 24.19 25.94 36.16
C THR A 2 24.50 25.90 34.67
N SER A 3 25.79 25.91 34.30
CA SER A 3 26.26 25.70 32.94
C SER A 3 25.64 24.41 32.39
N ALA A 4 24.70 24.55 31.46
CA ALA A 4 24.21 23.44 30.67
C ALA A 4 25.36 22.97 29.77
N SER A 5 26.16 22.01 30.25
CA SER A 5 26.91 21.15 29.33
C SER A 5 25.87 20.52 28.42
N ALA A 6 25.88 20.89 27.14
CA ALA A 6 24.98 20.32 26.15
C ALA A 6 25.25 18.81 26.10
N ALA A 7 24.39 18.05 26.77
CA ALA A 7 24.52 16.60 26.84
C ALA A 7 24.47 16.04 25.41
N LEU A 8 25.39 15.13 25.09
CA LEU A 8 25.35 14.43 23.81
C LEU A 8 24.00 13.73 23.66
N PRO A 9 23.45 13.69 22.43
CA PRO A 9 22.20 12.99 22.20
C PRO A 9 22.32 11.51 22.61
N ALA A 10 21.22 11.00 23.16
CA ALA A 10 21.11 9.59 23.49
C ALA A 10 21.36 8.72 22.25
N TYR A 11 21.83 7.50 22.49
CA TYR A 11 22.09 6.57 21.41
C TYR A 11 20.74 6.14 20.86
N GLN A 12 20.46 6.50 19.61
CA GLN A 12 19.17 6.26 19.00
C GLN A 12 19.25 5.09 18.04
N LEU A 13 18.60 3.99 18.41
CA LEU A 13 18.28 2.92 17.47
C LEU A 13 16.87 3.20 16.93
N PHE A 14 16.72 3.17 15.62
CA PHE A 14 15.43 3.28 14.96
C PHE A 14 14.70 1.95 15.02
N PRO A 15 13.35 1.97 15.03
CA PRO A 15 12.55 0.77 14.83
C PRO A 15 13.01 -0.01 13.60
N GLU A 16 12.91 -1.34 13.61
CA GLU A 16 13.44 -2.21 12.55
C GLU A 16 12.92 -1.83 11.15
N ASN A 17 11.68 -1.34 11.04
CA ASN A 17 11.08 -0.89 9.79
C ASN A 17 11.61 0.47 9.27
N ARG A 18 12.43 1.18 10.07
CA ARG A 18 13.08 2.46 9.72
C ARG A 18 14.59 2.37 9.62
N GLN A 19 15.18 1.23 9.98
CA GLN A 19 16.59 0.95 9.71
C GLN A 19 16.80 0.71 8.22
N LEU A 20 17.96 1.12 7.70
CA LEU A 20 18.27 0.97 6.29
C LEU A 20 18.35 -0.52 5.91
N GLU A 21 17.47 -0.95 5.01
CA GLU A 21 17.37 -2.31 4.50
C GLU A 21 17.41 -2.28 2.97
N GLY A 22 18.59 -2.53 2.41
CA GLY A 22 18.80 -2.44 0.97
C GLY A 22 18.44 -1.05 0.44
N ASN A 23 17.73 -1.02 -0.70
CA ASN A 23 17.52 0.21 -1.48
C ASN A 23 16.13 0.83 -1.31
N SER A 24 15.17 0.09 -0.76
CA SER A 24 13.75 0.46 -0.83
C SER A 24 13.36 1.57 0.13
N ASN A 25 14.11 1.77 1.21
CA ASN A 25 13.77 2.74 2.25
C ASN A 25 14.83 3.82 2.49
N PHE A 26 15.82 3.95 1.58
CA PHE A 26 16.91 4.90 1.74
C PHE A 26 16.43 6.35 1.91
N ILE A 27 15.40 6.78 1.17
CA ILE A 27 14.86 8.15 1.26
C ILE A 27 14.30 8.42 2.66
N TYR A 28 13.50 7.52 3.21
CA TYR A 28 12.94 7.65 4.56
C TYR A 28 14.02 7.59 5.64
N PHE A 29 15.00 6.71 5.49
CA PHE A 29 16.15 6.61 6.37
C PHE A 29 16.98 7.91 6.35
N ALA A 30 17.24 8.44 5.16
CA ALA A 30 18.02 9.65 4.97
C ALA A 30 17.32 10.87 5.60
N ASP A 31 16.02 11.02 5.39
CA ASP A 31 15.22 12.06 6.04
C ASP A 31 15.26 11.94 7.58
N HIS A 32 15.18 10.72 8.11
CA HIS A 32 15.30 10.47 9.56
C HIS A 32 16.66 10.89 10.13
N ILE A 33 17.75 10.46 9.50
CA ILE A 33 19.11 10.82 9.94
C ILE A 33 19.32 12.33 9.84
N PHE A 34 18.85 12.96 8.75
CA PHE A 34 18.97 14.40 8.56
C PHE A 34 18.19 15.19 9.62
N ASN A 35 16.93 14.82 9.87
CA ASN A 35 16.10 15.45 10.89
C ASN A 35 16.66 15.24 12.30
N PHE A 36 17.19 14.04 12.59
CA PHE A 36 17.87 13.75 13.85
C PHE A 36 19.13 14.61 14.06
N ALA A 37 20.00 14.68 13.05
CA ALA A 37 21.24 15.45 13.13
C ALA A 37 20.95 16.95 13.30
N ARG A 38 19.98 17.48 12.56
CA ARG A 38 19.53 18.87 12.70
C ARG A 38 18.92 19.14 14.09
N GLY A 39 18.03 18.26 14.56
CA GLY A 39 17.38 18.39 15.87
C GLY A 39 18.35 18.29 17.04
N SER A 40 19.43 17.52 16.89
CA SER A 40 20.46 17.33 17.91
C SER A 40 21.61 18.33 17.85
N GLY A 41 21.59 19.27 16.89
CA GLY A 41 22.69 20.21 16.65
C GLY A 41 23.97 19.57 16.08
N LEU A 42 23.88 18.33 15.58
CA LEU A 42 24.97 17.58 14.96
C LEU A 42 25.00 17.71 13.42
N GLY A 43 24.08 18.49 12.84
CA GLY A 43 23.98 18.68 11.38
C GLY A 43 25.31 19.04 10.72
N GLY A 44 26.11 19.88 11.38
CA GLY A 44 27.41 20.32 10.89
C GLY A 44 28.49 19.22 10.78
N TYR A 45 28.34 18.12 11.53
CA TYR A 45 29.22 16.95 11.43
C TYR A 45 28.75 16.01 10.32
N LEU A 46 27.43 15.99 10.03
CA LEU A 46 26.85 15.18 8.95
C LEU A 46 27.19 15.76 7.56
N ASP A 47 27.02 17.07 7.39
CA ASP A 47 27.27 17.78 6.13
C ASP A 47 28.77 18.08 5.91
N GLY A 48 29.60 17.93 6.95
CA GLY A 48 31.04 18.17 6.90
C GLY A 48 31.45 19.64 7.05
N THR A 49 30.53 20.53 7.42
CA THR A 49 30.83 21.96 7.66
C THR A 49 31.67 22.17 8.92
N ILE A 50 31.58 21.28 9.91
CA ILE A 50 32.42 21.28 11.11
C ILE A 50 33.60 20.33 10.89
N ILE A 51 34.74 20.89 10.51
CA ILE A 51 35.96 20.14 10.18
C ILE A 51 36.71 19.78 11.47
N ARG A 52 37.31 18.58 11.50
CA ARG A 52 38.18 18.15 12.59
C ARG A 52 39.34 19.14 12.79
N PRO A 53 39.51 19.73 13.98
CA PRO A 53 40.62 20.63 14.26
C PRO A 53 41.98 19.92 14.18
N ALA A 54 43.04 20.67 13.89
CA ALA A 54 44.40 20.13 13.91
C ALA A 54 44.80 19.73 15.35
N PRO A 55 45.64 18.68 15.54
CA PRO A 55 46.02 18.12 16.85
C PRO A 55 46.59 19.12 17.87
N ASN A 56 47.03 20.31 17.43
CA ASN A 56 47.65 21.34 18.25
C ASN A 56 46.93 22.71 18.15
N ALA A 57 45.69 22.74 17.65
CA ALA A 57 44.92 23.98 17.64
C ALA A 57 44.58 24.36 19.09
N LEU A 58 45.19 25.44 19.60
CA LEU A 58 44.82 26.01 20.89
C LEU A 58 43.32 26.33 20.87
N PRO A 59 42.55 26.02 21.94
CA PRO A 59 41.19 26.54 22.06
C PRO A 59 41.24 28.07 21.96
N ALA A 60 40.25 28.68 21.30
CA ALA A 60 40.20 30.13 21.10
C ALA A 60 40.48 30.86 22.42
N VAL A 61 41.68 31.43 22.52
CA VAL A 61 42.15 32.11 23.73
C VAL A 61 41.33 33.38 23.86
N ILE A 62 40.44 33.44 24.86
CA ILE A 62 39.98 34.73 25.37
C ILE A 62 41.20 35.31 26.07
N ALA A 63 41.81 36.35 25.50
CA ALA A 63 43.02 36.96 26.03
C ALA A 63 42.79 37.45 27.47
N ALA A 64 43.27 36.67 28.45
CA ALA A 64 43.38 37.12 29.83
C ALA A 64 44.81 37.65 30.04
N GLY A 65 44.89 38.91 30.48
CA GLY A 65 46.16 39.59 30.77
C GLY A 65 47.04 38.83 31.78
N ALA A 66 48.33 39.16 31.75
CA ALA A 66 49.38 38.52 32.53
C ALA A 66 49.03 38.40 34.04
N GLY A 67 48.75 37.16 34.47
CA GLY A 67 48.40 36.79 35.85
C GLY A 67 47.38 35.65 35.96
N ALA A 68 47.33 34.72 34.99
CA ALA A 68 46.19 33.82 34.84
C ALA A 68 46.22 32.57 35.75
N ALA A 69 45.16 32.42 36.53
CA ALA A 69 44.68 31.18 37.15
C ALA A 69 44.52 30.04 36.12
N PRO A 70 44.45 28.75 36.54
CA PRO A 70 44.36 27.61 35.61
C PRO A 70 43.27 27.81 34.55
N VAL A 71 43.64 27.60 33.29
CA VAL A 71 42.75 27.69 32.13
C VAL A 71 41.61 26.69 32.30
N VAL A 72 40.41 27.19 32.62
CA VAL A 72 39.21 26.38 32.65
C VAL A 72 38.82 26.10 31.19
N VAL A 73 39.01 24.85 30.75
CA VAL A 73 38.52 24.39 29.44
C VAL A 73 36.99 24.36 29.52
N VAL A 74 36.34 25.39 29.01
CA VAL A 74 34.88 25.45 28.94
C VAL A 74 34.42 24.57 27.78
N ALA A 75 33.59 23.58 28.07
CA ALA A 75 32.96 22.75 27.05
C ALA A 75 32.16 23.62 26.07
N THR A 76 32.40 23.42 24.78
CA THR A 76 31.69 24.14 23.72
C THR A 76 30.26 23.61 23.57
N VAL A 77 29.37 24.43 23.04
CA VAL A 77 28.04 23.98 22.62
C VAL A 77 28.14 22.95 21.49
N ILE A 78 27.19 22.01 21.42
CA ILE A 78 27.26 20.85 20.51
C ILE A 78 27.37 21.25 19.02
N ASN A 79 26.73 22.35 18.66
CA ASN A 79 26.72 22.94 17.33
C ASN A 79 27.84 23.98 17.09
N SER A 80 28.84 24.03 17.97
CA SER A 80 30.00 24.91 17.79
C SER A 80 30.76 24.53 16.51
N THR A 81 31.10 25.52 15.70
CA THR A 81 31.92 25.35 14.50
C THR A 81 33.42 25.24 14.81
N THR A 82 33.81 25.52 16.05
CA THR A 82 35.20 25.45 16.54
C THR A 82 35.31 24.56 17.78
N PRO A 83 34.93 23.27 17.69
CA PRO A 83 35.12 22.33 18.80
C PRO A 83 36.62 22.08 19.05
N SER A 84 36.97 21.59 20.23
CA SER A 84 38.29 20.95 20.44
C SER A 84 38.36 19.60 19.72
N VAL A 85 39.57 19.05 19.54
CA VAL A 85 39.77 17.74 18.89
C VAL A 85 38.98 16.63 19.60
N ALA A 86 39.06 16.59 20.93
CA ALA A 86 38.35 15.58 21.73
C ALA A 86 36.82 15.73 21.64
N GLU A 87 36.31 16.96 21.63
CA GLU A 87 34.87 17.21 21.44
C GLU A 87 34.41 16.82 20.04
N TRP A 88 35.21 17.12 19.02
CA TRP A 88 34.92 16.74 17.65
C TRP A 88 34.86 15.21 17.52
N ASP A 89 35.90 14.51 17.97
CA ASP A 89 36.00 13.04 17.89
C ASP A 89 34.81 12.37 18.61
N LEU A 90 34.39 12.92 19.76
CA LEU A 90 33.26 12.40 20.54
C LEU A 90 31.91 12.65 19.84
N ARG A 91 31.70 13.84 19.26
CA ARG A 91 30.44 14.23 18.59
C ARG A 91 30.28 13.54 17.23
N ASP A 92 31.33 13.54 16.42
CA ASP A 92 31.38 12.83 15.14
C ASP A 92 31.24 11.33 15.36
N GLY A 93 32.03 10.76 16.28
CA GLY A 93 31.96 9.34 16.62
C GLY A 93 30.57 8.91 17.11
N ARG A 94 29.86 9.79 17.83
CA ARG A 94 28.47 9.54 18.23
C ARG A 94 27.52 9.47 17.04
N LEU A 95 27.63 10.41 16.12
CA LEU A 95 26.79 10.42 14.91
C LEU A 95 27.13 9.23 13.99
N ALA A 96 28.41 8.93 13.80
CA ALA A 96 28.88 7.78 13.03
C ALA A 96 28.37 6.46 13.62
N ALA A 97 28.40 6.30 14.95
CA ALA A 97 27.86 5.11 15.61
C ALA A 97 26.35 4.96 15.41
N ILE A 98 25.59 6.05 15.40
CA ILE A 98 24.15 6.04 15.13
C ILE A 98 23.88 5.65 13.68
N ILE A 99 24.61 6.21 12.71
CA ILE A 99 24.49 5.84 11.30
C ILE A 99 24.81 4.36 11.13
N TYR A 100 25.96 3.91 11.63
CA TYR A 100 26.42 2.52 11.47
C TYR A 100 25.44 1.51 12.08
N ALA A 101 24.87 1.80 13.24
CA ALA A 101 23.94 0.89 13.92
C ALA A 101 22.54 0.82 13.30
N ASN A 102 22.14 1.85 12.56
CA ASN A 102 20.85 1.87 11.88
C ASN A 102 20.91 1.37 10.44
N VAL A 103 22.04 0.79 10.02
CA VAL A 103 22.21 0.07 8.77
C VAL A 103 22.28 -1.41 9.09
N LYS A 104 21.40 -2.25 8.50
CA LYS A 104 21.39 -3.69 8.76
C LYS A 104 22.72 -4.37 8.37
N ASP A 105 23.27 -4.02 7.21
CA ASP A 105 24.51 -4.60 6.67
C ASP A 105 25.55 -3.52 6.31
N PRO A 106 26.20 -2.87 7.29
CA PRO A 106 27.07 -1.72 7.04
C PRO A 106 28.30 -2.09 6.19
N ARG A 107 28.84 -3.31 6.37
CA ARG A 107 29.98 -3.81 5.59
C ARG A 107 29.63 -4.06 4.11
N ALA A 108 28.43 -4.56 3.82
CA ALA A 108 27.98 -4.77 2.44
C ALA A 108 27.77 -3.44 1.68
N VAL A 109 27.57 -2.36 2.43
CA VAL A 109 27.45 -0.99 1.91
C VAL A 109 28.82 -0.32 1.72
N GLY A 110 29.88 -0.85 2.34
CA GLY A 110 31.23 -0.29 2.30
C GLY A 110 31.52 0.72 3.42
N LEU A 111 30.75 0.66 4.51
CA LEU A 111 30.99 1.46 5.72
C LEU A 111 32.01 0.77 6.63
N GLU A 112 32.98 1.53 7.11
CA GLU A 112 33.97 1.09 8.08
C GLU A 112 33.71 1.76 9.43
N THR A 113 34.01 1.08 10.54
CA THR A 113 33.82 1.62 11.89
C THR A 113 34.70 2.82 12.21
N THR A 114 35.74 3.06 11.40
CA THR A 114 36.68 4.19 11.51
C THR A 114 36.30 5.37 10.64
N ASP A 115 35.30 5.24 9.76
CA ASP A 115 34.85 6.33 8.91
C ASP A 115 34.20 7.43 9.76
N PRO A 116 34.53 8.72 9.54
CA PRO A 116 33.81 9.81 10.16
C PRO A 116 32.38 9.89 9.61
N ALA A 117 31.48 10.53 10.36
CA ALA A 117 30.04 10.53 10.05
C ALA A 117 29.75 11.09 8.65
N HIS A 118 30.44 12.17 8.27
CA HIS A 118 30.34 12.76 6.93
C HIS A 118 30.75 11.79 5.81
N THR A 119 31.81 11.01 6.01
CA THR A 119 32.27 10.02 5.02
C THR A 119 31.28 8.88 4.90
N MET A 120 30.75 8.37 6.03
CA MET A 120 29.69 7.36 6.02
C MET A 120 28.47 7.87 5.26
N TRP A 121 28.03 9.09 5.56
CA TRP A 121 26.91 9.75 4.91
C TRP A 121 27.12 9.89 3.40
N THR A 122 28.30 10.35 2.97
CA THR A 122 28.64 10.52 1.56
C THR A 122 28.68 9.19 0.81
N LYS A 123 29.23 8.12 1.41
CA LYS A 123 29.22 6.76 0.84
C LYS A 123 27.80 6.25 0.64
N LEU A 124 26.95 6.40 1.66
CA LEU A 124 25.53 6.04 1.59
C LEU A 124 24.82 6.80 0.47
N HIS A 125 24.96 8.13 0.46
CA HIS A 125 24.31 8.97 -0.54
C HIS A 125 24.79 8.64 -1.97
N SER A 126 26.08 8.39 -2.18
CA SER A 126 26.62 8.02 -3.49
C SER A 126 26.09 6.68 -4.02
N LYS A 127 25.99 5.66 -3.15
CA LYS A 127 25.52 4.33 -3.53
C LYS A 127 24.02 4.32 -3.80
N PHE A 128 23.25 4.81 -2.84
CA PHE A 128 21.80 4.68 -2.89
C PHE A 128 21.17 5.73 -3.79
N ASN A 129 21.66 6.98 -3.88
CA ASN A 129 21.06 7.98 -4.77
C ASN A 129 21.15 7.58 -6.26
N LYS A 130 22.27 6.96 -6.67
CA LYS A 130 22.41 6.39 -8.03
C LYS A 130 21.40 5.27 -8.27
N GLN A 131 21.24 4.38 -7.29
CA GLN A 131 20.29 3.28 -7.38
C GLN A 131 18.85 3.80 -7.37
N THR A 132 18.54 4.80 -6.54
CA THR A 132 17.26 5.51 -6.48
C THR A 132 16.92 6.08 -7.85
N SER A 133 17.84 6.79 -8.52
CA SER A 133 17.60 7.32 -9.87
C SER A 133 17.25 6.23 -10.89
N VAL A 134 17.96 5.09 -10.87
CA VAL A 134 17.65 3.95 -11.74
C VAL A 134 16.29 3.33 -11.40
N THR A 135 15.99 3.14 -10.11
CA THR A 135 14.72 2.56 -9.66
C THR A 135 13.55 3.51 -9.94
N GLN A 136 13.73 4.82 -9.82
CA GLN A 136 12.75 5.84 -10.21
C GLN A 136 12.45 5.76 -11.71
N THR A 137 13.50 5.72 -12.54
CA THR A 137 13.35 5.56 -14.00
C THR A 137 12.60 4.27 -14.35
N MET A 138 12.91 3.16 -13.67
CA MET A 138 12.21 1.89 -13.89
C MET A 138 10.76 1.92 -13.40
N ALA A 139 10.47 2.58 -12.28
CA ALA A 139 9.11 2.75 -11.77
C ALA A 139 8.25 3.60 -12.72
N GLN A 140 8.80 4.70 -13.22
CA GLN A 140 8.13 5.52 -14.24
C GLN A 140 7.85 4.73 -15.51
N LYS A 141 8.85 3.98 -16.03
CA LYS A 141 8.65 3.11 -17.20
C LYS A 141 7.59 2.04 -16.99
N ARG A 142 7.40 1.53 -15.77
CA ARG A 142 6.33 0.55 -15.47
C ARG A 142 4.95 1.18 -15.56
N ILE A 143 4.80 2.44 -15.14
CA ILE A 143 3.55 3.19 -15.27
C ILE A 143 3.25 3.47 -16.74
N GLU A 144 4.23 3.96 -17.49
CA GLU A 144 4.09 4.22 -18.94
C GLU A 144 3.84 2.94 -19.77
N ALA A 145 4.37 1.81 -19.34
CA ALA A 145 4.14 0.52 -19.98
C ALA A 145 2.76 -0.08 -19.68
N HIS A 146 2.01 0.46 -18.71
CA HIS A 146 0.69 -0.03 -18.37
C HIS A 146 -0.34 0.50 -19.38
N ILE A 147 -0.59 -0.27 -20.43
CA ILE A 147 -1.50 0.11 -21.51
C ILE A 147 -2.89 -0.47 -21.26
N PHE A 148 -3.94 0.36 -21.40
CA PHE A 148 -5.32 -0.11 -21.33
C PHE A 148 -5.64 -1.01 -22.53
N THR A 149 -6.02 -2.26 -22.27
CA THR A 149 -6.38 -3.21 -23.34
C THR A 149 -7.88 -3.18 -23.63
N LYS A 150 -8.28 -3.43 -24.89
CA LYS A 150 -9.67 -3.32 -25.36
C LYS A 150 -10.72 -4.08 -24.51
N ASN A 151 -10.32 -5.16 -23.86
CA ASN A 151 -11.20 -5.99 -23.03
C ASN A 151 -10.89 -5.87 -21.52
N ALA A 152 -9.97 -4.98 -21.13
CA ALA A 152 -9.73 -4.70 -19.72
C ALA A 152 -10.91 -3.93 -19.13
N ARG A 153 -11.09 -4.10 -17.84
CA ARG A 153 -12.06 -3.32 -17.06
C ARG A 153 -11.36 -2.07 -16.51
N PHE A 154 -12.11 -0.97 -16.40
CA PHE A 154 -11.56 0.29 -15.89
C PHE A 154 -11.19 0.21 -14.40
N ASP A 155 -11.95 -0.54 -13.60
CA ASP A 155 -11.67 -0.78 -12.17
C ASP A 155 -10.28 -1.40 -11.94
N THR A 156 -9.99 -2.54 -12.58
CA THR A 156 -8.73 -3.25 -12.42
C THR A 156 -7.52 -2.47 -12.96
N TYR A 157 -7.74 -1.66 -13.99
CA TYR A 157 -6.73 -0.77 -14.53
C TYR A 157 -6.36 0.33 -13.54
N PHE A 158 -7.34 1.08 -13.02
CA PHE A 158 -7.07 2.17 -12.07
C PHE A 158 -6.51 1.64 -10.74
N ASP A 159 -6.95 0.48 -10.25
CA ASP A 159 -6.35 -0.17 -9.08
C ASP A 159 -4.87 -0.49 -9.30
N THR A 160 -4.54 -1.05 -10.47
CA THR A 160 -3.15 -1.37 -10.83
C THR A 160 -2.32 -0.10 -10.98
N LEU A 161 -2.86 0.95 -11.60
CA LEU A 161 -2.19 2.22 -11.80
C LEU A 161 -1.94 2.94 -10.47
N ASN A 162 -2.90 2.93 -9.55
CA ASN A 162 -2.76 3.48 -8.19
C ASN A 162 -1.73 2.70 -7.36
N ARG A 163 -1.70 1.37 -7.50
CA ARG A 163 -0.66 0.54 -6.87
C ARG A 163 0.73 0.88 -7.42
N LEU A 164 0.89 1.00 -8.74
CA LEU A 164 2.16 1.39 -9.36
C LEU A 164 2.60 2.79 -8.93
N ARG A 165 1.66 3.73 -8.79
CA ARG A 165 1.93 5.06 -8.22
C ARG A 165 2.43 4.95 -6.79
N SER A 166 1.79 4.15 -5.95
CA SER A 166 2.22 3.94 -4.57
C SER A 166 3.64 3.37 -4.50
N GLU A 167 3.96 2.39 -5.35
CA GLU A 167 5.31 1.84 -5.50
C GLU A 167 6.33 2.87 -5.98
N ALA A 168 5.97 3.71 -6.96
CA ALA A 168 6.84 4.77 -7.46
C ALA A 168 7.10 5.85 -6.40
N ASN A 169 6.07 6.24 -5.65
CA ASN A 169 6.18 7.20 -4.55
C ASN A 169 7.05 6.67 -3.40
N ALA A 170 7.01 5.36 -3.12
CA ALA A 170 7.89 4.74 -2.13
C ALA A 170 9.38 4.84 -2.52
N VAL A 171 9.67 4.87 -3.83
CA VAL A 171 11.02 5.04 -4.40
C VAL A 171 11.39 6.53 -4.54
N GLY A 172 10.49 7.44 -4.18
CA GLY A 172 10.68 8.89 -4.22
C GLY A 172 10.34 9.54 -5.56
N CYS A 173 9.63 8.86 -6.46
CA CYS A 173 8.99 9.53 -7.59
C CYS A 173 7.80 10.34 -7.07
N SER A 174 7.74 11.65 -7.32
CA SER A 174 6.55 12.44 -7.01
C SER A 174 5.62 12.47 -8.23
N ILE A 175 4.84 11.41 -8.45
CA ILE A 175 3.93 11.33 -9.61
C ILE A 175 2.62 12.04 -9.28
N SER A 176 2.31 13.07 -10.05
CA SER A 176 1.10 13.87 -9.88
C SER A 176 -0.12 13.20 -10.51
N ASP A 177 -1.31 13.65 -10.10
CA ASP A 177 -2.58 13.18 -10.70
C ASP A 177 -2.66 13.54 -12.20
N GLY A 178 -2.08 14.68 -12.59
CA GLY A 178 -2.01 15.10 -13.99
C GLY A 178 -1.14 14.18 -14.85
N ASP A 179 -0.03 13.67 -14.30
CA ASP A 179 0.85 12.73 -15.00
C ASP A 179 0.15 11.37 -15.21
N LEU A 180 -0.63 10.93 -14.21
CA LEU A 180 -1.42 9.71 -14.29
C LEU A 180 -2.54 9.81 -15.30
N LEU A 181 -3.27 10.94 -15.32
CA LEU A 181 -4.29 11.21 -16.33
C LEU A 181 -3.69 11.24 -17.73
N SER A 182 -2.55 11.92 -17.89
CA SER A 182 -1.84 11.98 -19.18
C SER A 182 -1.41 10.60 -19.65
N THR A 183 -0.88 9.77 -18.75
CA THR A 183 -0.52 8.37 -19.03
C THR A 183 -1.75 7.56 -19.41
N PHE A 184 -2.85 7.71 -18.67
CA PHE A 184 -4.11 7.03 -18.96
C PHE A 184 -4.65 7.40 -20.33
N PHE A 185 -4.78 8.68 -20.66
CA PHE A 185 -5.28 9.12 -21.97
C PHE A 185 -4.37 8.67 -23.12
N ALA A 186 -3.04 8.65 -22.92
CA ALA A 186 -2.10 8.12 -23.89
C ALA A 186 -2.21 6.59 -24.08
N SER A 187 -2.67 5.88 -23.04
CA SER A 187 -2.82 4.42 -23.04
C SER A 187 -4.12 3.92 -23.68
N LEU A 188 -5.09 4.81 -23.94
CA LEU A 188 -6.42 4.43 -24.38
C LEU A 188 -6.41 3.88 -25.82
N PRO A 189 -7.09 2.73 -26.07
CA PRO A 189 -7.38 2.26 -27.40
C PRO A 189 -8.27 3.25 -28.16
N GLU A 190 -8.20 3.22 -29.49
CA GLU A 190 -9.03 4.04 -30.38
C GLU A 190 -10.54 3.83 -30.15
N THR A 191 -10.94 2.64 -29.68
CA THR A 191 -12.33 2.33 -29.33
C THR A 191 -12.86 3.10 -28.11
N CYS A 192 -11.97 3.71 -27.33
CA CYS A 192 -12.30 4.41 -26.08
C CYS A 192 -12.04 5.92 -26.17
N LEU A 193 -11.87 6.49 -27.37
CA LEU A 193 -11.64 7.93 -27.55
C LEU A 193 -12.81 8.81 -27.03
N TRP A 194 -14.01 8.24 -26.91
CA TRP A 194 -15.16 8.91 -26.28
C TRP A 194 -14.87 9.33 -24.83
N VAL A 195 -13.96 8.63 -24.14
CA VAL A 195 -13.54 8.97 -22.77
C VAL A 195 -12.81 10.32 -22.76
N ILE A 196 -11.94 10.57 -23.74
CA ILE A 196 -11.21 11.83 -23.86
C ILE A 196 -12.19 12.98 -24.08
N GLN A 197 -13.19 12.79 -24.96
CA GLN A 197 -14.19 13.83 -25.25
C GLN A 197 -15.04 14.19 -24.03
N LYS A 198 -15.35 13.22 -23.16
CA LYS A 198 -16.23 13.42 -22.00
C LYS A 198 -15.49 13.97 -20.78
N TYR A 199 -14.23 13.59 -20.58
CA TYR A 199 -13.48 13.84 -19.35
C TYR A 199 -12.27 14.76 -19.53
N VAL A 200 -12.15 15.43 -20.69
CA VAL A 200 -11.09 16.43 -20.90
C VAL A 200 -11.23 17.56 -19.87
N GLY A 201 -10.12 17.87 -19.18
CA GLY A 201 -10.08 18.91 -18.15
C GLY A 201 -10.65 18.51 -16.78
N CYS A 202 -11.11 17.26 -16.61
CA CYS A 202 -11.51 16.74 -15.32
C CYS A 202 -10.30 16.31 -14.48
N ASP A 203 -10.49 16.29 -13.16
CA ASP A 203 -9.55 15.75 -12.19
C ASP A 203 -9.57 14.21 -12.17
N TYR A 204 -8.50 13.60 -11.64
CA TYR A 204 -8.30 12.16 -11.68
C TYR A 204 -9.42 11.37 -10.99
N ASP A 205 -9.94 11.88 -9.87
CA ASP A 205 -10.99 11.21 -9.11
C ASP A 205 -12.32 11.20 -9.88
N THR A 206 -12.70 12.33 -10.47
CA THR A 206 -13.90 12.42 -11.34
C THR A 206 -13.80 11.47 -12.55
N VAL A 207 -12.64 11.37 -13.18
CA VAL A 207 -12.43 10.45 -14.33
C VAL A 207 -12.51 9.00 -13.88
N SER A 208 -11.81 8.63 -12.81
CA SER A 208 -11.78 7.28 -12.27
C SER A 208 -13.18 6.82 -11.85
N ASN A 209 -13.87 7.61 -11.03
CA ASN A 209 -15.20 7.29 -10.52
C ASN A 209 -16.22 7.19 -11.67
N GLY A 210 -16.22 8.15 -12.60
CA GLY A 210 -17.13 8.13 -13.74
C GLY A 210 -16.95 6.92 -14.67
N LEU A 211 -15.73 6.41 -14.82
CA LEU A 211 -15.45 5.23 -15.64
C LEU A 211 -15.78 3.92 -14.93
N VAL A 212 -15.56 3.85 -13.62
CA VAL A 212 -16.00 2.72 -12.79
C VAL A 212 -17.54 2.63 -12.78
N GLU A 213 -18.23 3.77 -12.66
CA GLU A 213 -19.70 3.84 -12.76
C GLU A 213 -20.19 3.40 -14.14
N TYR A 214 -19.54 3.83 -15.22
CA TYR A 214 -19.85 3.37 -16.58
C TYR A 214 -19.71 1.84 -16.70
N GLN A 215 -18.63 1.28 -16.14
CA GLN A 215 -18.40 -0.17 -16.14
C GLN A 215 -19.50 -0.91 -15.38
N LEU A 216 -19.91 -0.40 -14.21
CA LEU A 216 -21.00 -0.97 -13.42
C LEU A 216 -22.33 -0.97 -14.21
N HIS A 217 -22.65 0.16 -14.87
CA HIS A 217 -23.86 0.26 -15.68
C HIS A 217 -23.84 -0.70 -16.87
N LYS A 218 -22.69 -0.83 -17.53
CA LYS A 218 -22.49 -1.79 -18.62
C LYS A 218 -22.72 -3.22 -18.13
N ASP A 219 -22.12 -3.61 -17.01
CA ASP A 219 -22.28 -4.95 -16.42
C ASP A 219 -23.76 -5.23 -16.05
N LEU A 220 -24.47 -4.25 -15.49
CA LEU A 220 -25.90 -4.37 -15.16
C LEU A 220 -26.78 -4.57 -16.40
N ILE A 221 -26.49 -3.86 -17.49
CA ILE A 221 -27.24 -3.98 -18.75
C ILE A 221 -26.95 -5.33 -19.41
N GLU A 222 -25.68 -5.76 -19.44
CA GLU A 222 -25.28 -7.06 -20.00
C GLU A 222 -25.83 -8.24 -19.19
N ASN A 223 -25.93 -8.10 -17.86
CA ASN A 223 -26.49 -9.14 -16.98
C ASN A 223 -28.03 -9.19 -17.01
N LYS A 224 -28.73 -8.09 -17.32
CA LYS A 224 -30.19 -8.10 -17.50
C LYS A 224 -30.66 -9.04 -18.63
N GLY A 225 -29.79 -9.35 -19.59
CA GLY A 225 -30.05 -10.31 -20.68
C GLY A 225 -29.71 -11.77 -20.35
N LYS A 226 -29.03 -12.04 -19.23
CA LYS A 226 -28.65 -13.39 -18.78
C LYS A 226 -29.43 -13.75 -17.51
N ALA A 227 -30.63 -14.31 -17.68
CA ALA A 227 -31.30 -15.00 -16.58
C ALA A 227 -30.39 -16.14 -16.07
N PRO A 228 -30.10 -16.22 -14.76
CA PRO A 228 -29.30 -17.30 -14.21
C PRO A 228 -30.14 -18.58 -14.15
N ASN A 229 -29.93 -19.48 -15.10
CA ASN A 229 -30.29 -20.89 -14.93
C ASN A 229 -29.26 -21.57 -14.03
N THR A 230 -29.23 -21.27 -12.72
CA THR A 230 -28.83 -22.22 -11.66
C THR A 230 -28.91 -21.59 -10.26
N SER A 231 -29.65 -22.29 -9.39
CA SER A 231 -29.66 -22.40 -7.92
C SER A 231 -29.34 -21.19 -7.01
N PRO A 232 -30.14 -20.97 -5.93
CA PRO A 232 -29.98 -19.84 -5.02
C PRO A 232 -28.79 -20.05 -4.08
N ILE A 233 -27.73 -19.26 -4.28
CA ILE A 233 -26.77 -18.91 -3.22
C ILE A 233 -27.29 -17.62 -2.58
N VAL A 234 -27.40 -17.66 -1.26
CA VAL A 234 -27.97 -16.62 -0.39
C VAL A 234 -27.24 -15.28 -0.57
N PRO A 235 -27.93 -14.16 -0.87
CA PRO A 235 -27.34 -12.83 -0.71
C PRO A 235 -27.56 -12.35 0.72
N THR A 236 -26.46 -12.11 1.44
CA THR A 236 -26.46 -11.35 2.69
C THR A 236 -26.90 -9.91 2.43
N ALA A 237 -27.86 -9.48 3.23
CA ALA A 237 -28.55 -8.20 3.30
C ALA A 237 -27.74 -6.93 3.01
N LEU A 238 -28.26 -6.09 2.10
CA LEU A 238 -28.82 -4.77 2.44
C LEU A 238 -29.63 -4.25 1.24
N ALA A 239 -30.96 -4.37 1.27
CA ALA A 239 -31.85 -3.64 0.38
C ALA A 239 -33.01 -3.11 1.22
N ALA A 240 -33.09 -1.78 1.30
CA ALA A 240 -34.11 -1.06 2.04
C ALA A 240 -35.51 -1.37 1.50
N ASN A 241 -36.44 -1.55 2.44
CA ASN A 241 -37.88 -1.75 2.23
C ASN A 241 -38.43 -0.85 1.12
N THR A 242 -38.77 -1.44 -0.02
CA THR A 242 -39.80 -0.90 -0.90
C THR A 242 -41.03 -1.79 -0.76
N LEU A 243 -42.06 -1.26 -0.13
CA LEU A 243 -43.37 -1.89 0.01
C LEU A 243 -43.96 -2.12 -1.39
N GLN A 244 -43.83 -3.34 -1.91
CA GLN A 244 -44.63 -3.81 -3.05
C GLN A 244 -45.63 -4.84 -2.54
N THR A 245 -46.85 -4.36 -2.38
CA THR A 245 -48.06 -5.13 -2.17
C THR A 245 -48.43 -5.85 -3.46
N ASP A 246 -47.83 -7.02 -3.71
CA ASP A 246 -48.33 -7.95 -4.73
C ASP A 246 -49.12 -9.08 -4.06
N ALA A 247 -50.43 -9.04 -4.26
CA ALA A 247 -51.41 -9.99 -3.78
C ALA A 247 -51.21 -11.37 -4.42
N ARG A 248 -50.28 -12.18 -3.88
CA ARG A 248 -50.32 -13.64 -4.06
C ARG A 248 -51.41 -14.21 -3.15
N PRO A 249 -52.23 -15.18 -3.62
CA PRO A 249 -53.21 -15.82 -2.78
C PRO A 249 -52.51 -16.44 -1.55
N PRO A 250 -53.10 -16.34 -0.35
CA PRO A 250 -52.47 -16.78 0.87
C PRO A 250 -52.18 -18.28 0.76
N LEU A 251 -50.90 -18.65 0.79
CA LEU A 251 -50.47 -20.05 0.79
C LEU A 251 -51.04 -20.73 2.05
N ILE A 252 -52.08 -21.55 1.90
CA ILE A 252 -52.71 -22.32 2.97
C ILE A 252 -52.11 -23.73 2.97
N CYS A 253 -51.67 -24.18 4.14
CA CYS A 253 -51.11 -25.51 4.32
C CYS A 253 -52.21 -26.59 4.21
N HIS A 254 -52.03 -27.56 3.32
CA HIS A 254 -52.96 -28.69 3.18
C HIS A 254 -52.99 -29.66 4.38
N ASN A 255 -52.02 -29.59 5.29
CA ASN A 255 -51.97 -30.43 6.49
C ASN A 255 -52.70 -29.78 7.68
N CYS A 256 -52.28 -28.57 8.09
CA CYS A 256 -52.82 -27.90 9.28
C CYS A 256 -53.84 -26.79 8.97
N LYS A 257 -54.12 -26.51 7.69
CA LYS A 257 -55.03 -25.46 7.20
C LYS A 257 -54.68 -24.02 7.63
N HIS A 258 -53.46 -23.79 8.15
CA HIS A 258 -52.95 -22.45 8.47
C HIS A 258 -52.22 -21.80 7.29
N ARG A 259 -52.17 -20.46 7.30
CA ARG A 259 -51.54 -19.63 6.26
C ARG A 259 -50.02 -19.52 6.47
N GLY A 260 -49.29 -19.26 5.38
CA GLY A 260 -47.88 -18.88 5.41
C GLY A 260 -46.88 -20.02 5.20
N HIS A 261 -47.33 -21.27 5.05
CA HIS A 261 -46.45 -22.41 4.77
C HIS A 261 -47.18 -23.52 3.99
N SER A 262 -46.41 -24.41 3.35
CA SER A 262 -46.91 -25.60 2.64
C SER A 262 -46.75 -26.87 3.51
N LYS A 263 -47.43 -27.97 3.15
CA LYS A 263 -47.34 -29.26 3.88
C LYS A 263 -45.89 -29.75 4.10
N PRO A 264 -44.96 -29.65 3.13
CA PRO A 264 -43.56 -30.02 3.34
C PRO A 264 -42.85 -29.21 4.42
N ARG A 265 -43.30 -27.98 4.71
CA ARG A 265 -42.71 -27.10 5.74
C ARG A 265 -43.61 -26.97 6.99
N CYS A 266 -44.51 -27.94 7.20
CA CYS A 266 -45.44 -27.93 8.31
C CYS A 266 -44.86 -28.71 9.51
N TYR A 267 -44.88 -28.10 10.69
CA TYR A 267 -44.44 -28.71 11.95
C TYR A 267 -45.55 -29.49 12.69
N ALA A 268 -46.80 -29.36 12.24
CA ALA A 268 -47.93 -30.10 12.83
C ALA A 268 -47.84 -31.60 12.51
N PRO A 269 -48.47 -32.47 13.33
CA PRO A 269 -48.51 -33.90 13.06
C PRO A 269 -48.97 -34.22 11.63
N GLY A 270 -48.27 -35.12 10.93
CA GLY A 270 -48.50 -35.43 9.50
C GLY A 270 -47.87 -34.42 8.52
N GLY A 271 -47.10 -33.45 9.02
CA GLY A 271 -46.38 -32.44 8.24
C GLY A 271 -44.95 -32.88 7.88
N GLY A 272 -44.37 -32.27 6.84
CA GLY A 272 -43.03 -32.66 6.37
C GLY A 272 -41.87 -32.31 7.32
N LEU A 273 -42.11 -31.47 8.33
CA LEU A 273 -41.16 -31.11 9.38
C LEU A 273 -41.69 -31.47 10.77
N GLU A 274 -42.57 -32.47 10.87
CA GLU A 274 -43.03 -32.98 12.16
C GLU A 274 -41.82 -33.29 13.08
N GLY A 275 -41.84 -32.78 14.31
CA GLY A 275 -40.75 -32.95 15.28
C GLY A 275 -39.58 -31.96 15.16
N GLN A 276 -39.53 -31.10 14.13
CA GLN A 276 -38.46 -30.11 13.93
C GLN A 276 -38.90 -28.67 14.28
N ALA A 277 -39.90 -28.51 15.14
CA ALA A 277 -40.41 -27.20 15.50
C ALA A 277 -39.39 -26.43 16.37
N PRO A 278 -39.20 -25.11 16.16
CA PRO A 278 -38.33 -24.30 17.00
C PRO A 278 -38.86 -24.20 18.43
N ALA A 279 -37.96 -23.97 19.39
CA ALA A 279 -38.31 -23.80 20.80
C ALA A 279 -39.34 -22.67 20.97
N GLY A 280 -40.45 -22.96 21.65
CA GLY A 280 -41.58 -22.03 21.83
C GLY A 280 -42.69 -22.12 20.78
N TRP A 281 -42.58 -23.01 19.78
CA TRP A 281 -43.67 -23.27 18.85
C TRP A 281 -44.82 -24.03 19.54
N ILE A 282 -46.04 -23.49 19.42
CA ILE A 282 -47.24 -24.09 20.00
C ILE A 282 -48.02 -24.80 18.89
N PRO A 283 -48.25 -26.13 18.98
CA PRO A 283 -49.01 -26.84 17.98
C PRO A 283 -50.46 -26.35 17.93
N PRO A 284 -51.05 -26.21 16.72
CA PRO A 284 -52.47 -25.95 16.61
C PRO A 284 -53.25 -27.15 17.18
N ARG A 285 -54.31 -26.87 17.94
CA ARG A 285 -55.13 -27.92 18.58
C ARG A 285 -55.68 -28.88 17.52
N PRO A 286 -55.56 -30.20 17.71
CA PRO A 286 -56.03 -31.18 16.74
C PRO A 286 -57.56 -31.16 16.66
N ALA A 287 -58.10 -30.96 15.46
CA ALA A 287 -59.47 -31.31 15.14
C ALA A 287 -59.53 -32.82 14.89
N GLY A 288 -59.90 -33.59 15.92
CA GLY A 288 -60.25 -35.00 15.79
C GLY A 288 -59.13 -36.00 16.09
N ARG A 289 -59.35 -36.78 17.14
CA ARG A 289 -58.60 -37.99 17.53
C ARG A 289 -58.60 -39.04 16.40
N PHE A 290 -57.50 -39.77 16.25
CA PHE A 290 -57.46 -41.22 16.50
C PHE A 290 -56.05 -41.62 16.97
N THR A 291 -56.01 -42.27 18.12
CA THR A 291 -54.85 -42.84 18.80
C THR A 291 -54.48 -44.20 18.25
N THR A 292 -53.19 -44.55 18.22
CA THR A 292 -52.69 -45.84 18.73
C THR A 292 -51.17 -45.75 18.95
N ALA A 293 -50.71 -46.40 20.02
CA ALA A 293 -49.37 -46.33 20.58
C ALA A 293 -48.65 -47.68 20.47
N ALA A 294 -47.31 -47.65 20.38
CA ALA A 294 -46.31 -48.65 20.83
C ALA A 294 -44.97 -48.32 20.15
N ALA A 295 -43.76 -48.67 20.60
CA ALA A 295 -43.10 -48.92 21.88
C ALA A 295 -41.61 -49.13 21.52
N THR A 296 -40.69 -48.49 22.25
CA THR A 296 -39.28 -48.82 22.56
C THR A 296 -38.53 -49.93 21.76
N SER A 297 -37.28 -49.65 21.33
CA SER A 297 -36.05 -50.19 21.96
C SER A 297 -34.75 -49.80 21.24
N ASP A 298 -33.70 -49.67 22.06
CA ASP A 298 -32.28 -49.46 21.77
C ASP A 298 -31.63 -50.53 20.87
N ASN A 299 -30.57 -50.14 20.15
CA ASN A 299 -29.20 -50.71 20.28
C ASN A 299 -28.23 -50.17 19.19
N THR A 300 -27.16 -49.51 19.64
CA THR A 300 -25.82 -49.36 18.99
C THR A 300 -24.92 -50.53 19.49
N PRO A 301 -23.63 -50.74 19.12
CA PRO A 301 -22.68 -50.17 18.11
C PRO A 301 -21.86 -51.33 17.42
N PRO A 302 -20.54 -51.27 17.04
CA PRO A 302 -19.53 -50.19 16.85
C PRO A 302 -18.63 -50.30 15.58
N GLY A 303 -17.79 -49.28 15.32
CA GLY A 303 -16.64 -49.36 14.39
C GLY A 303 -15.64 -48.21 14.53
N LEU A 304 -14.41 -48.51 15.00
CA LEU A 304 -13.21 -47.65 15.13
C LEU A 304 -12.29 -47.75 13.86
N PRO A 305 -11.08 -47.16 13.80
CA PRO A 305 -10.75 -45.76 13.52
C PRO A 305 -9.78 -45.58 12.31
N HIS A 306 -9.58 -44.33 11.87
CA HIS A 306 -8.66 -43.93 10.77
C HIS A 306 -7.19 -43.70 11.20
N PRO A 307 -6.20 -43.89 10.30
CA PRO A 307 -4.78 -43.48 10.48
C PRO A 307 -4.38 -42.16 9.75
N PRO A 308 -3.14 -41.62 9.99
CA PRO A 308 -2.78 -40.18 9.89
C PRO A 308 -2.07 -39.76 8.56
N PRO A 309 -1.69 -38.46 8.37
CA PRO A 309 -1.27 -37.91 7.08
C PRO A 309 0.26 -37.92 6.83
N HIS A 310 0.65 -37.97 5.55
CA HIS A 310 2.04 -37.88 5.05
C HIS A 310 2.45 -36.45 4.63
N PRO A 311 3.77 -36.12 4.63
CA PRO A 311 4.29 -34.76 4.47
C PRO A 311 4.71 -34.37 3.03
N LEU A 312 4.87 -33.06 2.88
CA LEU A 312 5.24 -32.28 1.69
C LEU A 312 6.67 -32.53 1.18
N LEU A 313 6.83 -32.59 -0.14
CA LEU A 313 8.11 -32.48 -0.85
C LEU A 313 7.99 -31.45 -1.99
N CYS A 314 8.82 -30.41 -1.94
CA CYS A 314 9.07 -29.44 -3.02
C CYS A 314 10.02 -30.04 -4.08
N PRO A 315 9.96 -29.53 -5.33
CA PRO A 315 11.15 -29.46 -6.17
C PRO A 315 11.40 -28.05 -6.78
N PRO A 316 12.58 -27.82 -7.40
CA PRO A 316 13.23 -26.51 -7.43
C PRO A 316 13.06 -25.70 -8.73
N TYR A 317 13.41 -24.43 -8.59
CA TYR A 317 13.58 -23.38 -9.60
C TYR A 317 14.43 -23.81 -10.82
N THR A 318 13.98 -23.43 -12.02
CA THR A 318 14.83 -23.34 -13.22
C THR A 318 14.72 -21.94 -13.81
N THR A 319 15.87 -21.28 -13.93
CA THR A 319 16.04 -19.91 -14.43
C THR A 319 16.19 -19.92 -15.95
N LEU A 320 15.40 -19.12 -16.67
CA LEU A 320 15.63 -18.81 -18.09
C LEU A 320 15.59 -17.30 -18.29
N ALA A 321 16.71 -16.75 -18.76
CA ALA A 321 16.83 -15.40 -19.26
C ALA A 321 16.35 -15.32 -20.72
N PRO A 322 15.87 -14.14 -21.17
CA PRO A 322 16.04 -13.80 -22.57
C PRO A 322 16.62 -12.39 -22.79
N THR A 323 17.55 -12.36 -23.75
CA THR A 323 18.14 -11.21 -24.43
C THR A 323 17.09 -10.36 -25.13
N LEU A 324 17.10 -9.04 -24.90
CA LEU A 324 16.18 -8.09 -25.53
C LEU A 324 16.90 -7.26 -26.61
N LYS A 325 16.45 -7.47 -27.85
CA LYS A 325 16.81 -6.72 -29.06
C LYS A 325 16.14 -5.34 -29.00
N VAL A 326 16.93 -4.28 -29.07
CA VAL A 326 16.45 -2.89 -29.17
C VAL A 326 15.95 -2.63 -30.59
N ARG A 327 14.70 -2.14 -30.73
CA ARG A 327 14.21 -1.44 -31.92
C ARG A 327 13.78 -0.02 -31.52
N PRO A 328 14.11 1.02 -32.31
CA PRO A 328 13.63 2.36 -32.07
C PRO A 328 12.23 2.56 -32.70
N ILE A 329 11.62 3.72 -32.38
CA ILE A 329 10.45 4.36 -33.03
C ILE A 329 9.14 4.23 -32.25
N LEU A 330 8.86 5.22 -31.38
CA LEU A 330 7.51 5.55 -30.90
C LEU A 330 7.26 7.07 -30.76
N LEU A 331 8.10 7.94 -31.35
CA LEU A 331 7.86 9.39 -31.36
C LEU A 331 6.90 9.86 -32.47
N SER A 332 6.50 8.99 -33.39
CA SER A 332 5.81 9.43 -34.61
C SER A 332 4.29 9.59 -34.47
N ARG A 333 3.63 8.95 -33.49
CA ARG A 333 2.14 8.97 -33.40
C ARG A 333 1.58 10.12 -32.56
N ALA A 334 2.28 10.54 -31.50
CA ALA A 334 1.83 11.67 -30.67
C ALA A 334 1.93 13.01 -31.41
N LEU A 335 2.99 13.20 -32.22
CA LEU A 335 3.16 14.39 -33.05
C LEU A 335 2.10 14.51 -34.17
N LEU A 336 1.66 13.39 -34.74
CA LEU A 336 0.60 13.40 -35.76
C LEU A 336 -0.76 13.82 -35.20
N LEU A 337 -1.09 13.41 -33.96
CA LEU A 337 -2.36 13.78 -33.32
C LEU A 337 -2.41 15.26 -32.91
N ILE A 338 -1.31 15.83 -32.44
CA ILE A 338 -1.26 17.26 -32.06
C ILE A 338 -1.37 18.16 -33.30
N VAL A 339 -0.75 17.77 -34.43
CA VAL A 339 -0.86 18.53 -35.69
C VAL A 339 -2.29 18.48 -36.26
N SER A 340 -3.01 17.36 -36.11
CA SER A 340 -4.40 17.26 -36.56
C SER A 340 -5.38 18.09 -35.72
N ILE A 341 -5.11 18.29 -34.42
CA ILE A 341 -5.98 19.08 -33.54
C ILE A 341 -5.80 20.59 -33.82
N LEU A 342 -4.57 21.05 -34.08
CA LEU A 342 -4.30 22.45 -34.41
C LEU A 342 -4.83 22.87 -35.79
N ASP A 343 -4.90 21.96 -36.77
CA ASP A 343 -5.46 22.26 -38.10
C ASP A 343 -7.00 22.39 -38.09
N ILE A 344 -7.67 21.82 -37.08
CA ILE A 344 -9.13 21.95 -36.88
C ILE A 344 -9.46 23.30 -36.23
N GLU A 345 -8.68 23.76 -35.25
CA GLU A 345 -8.88 25.07 -34.62
C GLU A 345 -8.57 26.24 -35.57
N GLY A 346 -7.58 26.10 -36.47
CA GLY A 346 -7.26 27.12 -37.47
C GLY A 346 -8.35 27.35 -38.52
N LYS A 347 -9.16 26.33 -38.83
CA LYS A 347 -10.26 26.42 -39.81
C LYS A 347 -11.57 26.96 -39.22
N LEU A 348 -11.72 26.96 -37.89
CA LEU A 348 -12.90 27.48 -37.19
C LEU A 348 -12.83 29.00 -36.92
N LEU A 349 -11.66 29.63 -37.08
CA LEU A 349 -11.46 31.07 -36.90
C LEU A 349 -11.51 31.88 -38.21
N ALA A 350 -11.82 31.24 -39.35
CA ALA A 350 -11.81 31.87 -40.67
C ALA A 350 -13.20 31.93 -41.35
N PHE A 351 -14.30 31.76 -40.62
CA PHE A 351 -15.68 31.91 -41.12
C PHE A 351 -16.47 32.95 -40.33
#